data_AF-A0A656JTM1-F1
#
_entry.id   AF-A0A656JTM1-F1
#
_cell.length_a   1.000
_cell.length_b   1.000
_cell.length_c   1.000
_cell.angle_alpha   90.00
_cell.angle_beta   90.00
_cell.angle_gamma   90.00
#
_symmetry.space_group_name_H-M   'P 1'
#
loop_
_entity.id
_entity.type
_entity.pdbx_description
1 polymer ?
#
loop_
_entity_poly.entity_id
_entity_poly.type
_entity_poly.pdbx_seq_one_letter_code
_entity_poly.pdbx_strand_id
1 'polypeptide(L)'
;MPAGKRFNAVVLGETRELCCPGCQAVTEAIVASGLESYYRHRSETSANPQSLPAQLIDELALYDRPDVQAPFVRHEGELSEGILLIEGISCAACGWLIEQRLGRLPAVAEARMNLSTHRLQVRWRGDQLPLSQLLSELHAIG
;
A
#
# COMPACT_ATOMS: atom_id res chain seq x y z
N MET A 1 10.43 -31.35 -5.46
CA MET A 1 11.07 -30.81 -6.69
C MET A 1 12.09 -31.81 -7.18
N PRO A 2 12.04 -32.31 -8.44
CA PRO A 2 13.15 -33.08 -8.98
C PRO A 2 14.22 -32.14 -9.55
N ALA A 3 15.48 -32.49 -9.28
CA ALA A 3 16.68 -31.77 -9.67
C ALA A 3 16.97 -31.89 -11.18
N GLY A 4 17.53 -30.83 -11.79
CA GLY A 4 18.41 -31.02 -12.95
C GLY A 4 18.29 -30.07 -14.16
N LYS A 5 17.37 -29.09 -14.20
CA LYS A 5 17.38 -28.09 -15.28
C LYS A 5 17.33 -26.67 -14.70
N ARG A 6 18.39 -25.90 -14.96
CA ARG A 6 18.43 -24.46 -14.71
C ARG A 6 17.83 -23.78 -15.94
N PHE A 7 16.75 -23.04 -15.75
CA PHE A 7 16.09 -22.28 -16.80
C PHE A 7 16.46 -20.83 -16.62
N ASN A 8 16.98 -20.17 -17.65
CA ASN A 8 17.50 -18.81 -17.56
C ASN A 8 16.89 -17.96 -18.67
N ALA A 9 16.67 -16.68 -18.38
CA ALA A 9 16.32 -15.68 -19.39
C ALA A 9 17.08 -14.38 -19.14
N VAL A 10 17.37 -13.63 -20.20
CA VAL A 10 17.98 -12.29 -20.11
C VAL A 10 16.86 -11.27 -20.01
N VAL A 11 16.86 -10.49 -18.93
CA VAL A 11 15.88 -9.42 -18.66
C VAL A 11 16.66 -8.15 -18.36
N LEU A 12 16.44 -7.07 -19.12
CA LEU A 12 17.15 -5.79 -18.92
C LEU A 12 18.69 -5.93 -18.96
N GLY A 13 19.21 -6.89 -19.74
CA GLY A 13 20.65 -7.17 -19.85
C GLY A 13 21.23 -8.05 -18.74
N GLU A 14 20.44 -8.47 -17.75
CA GLU A 14 20.87 -9.37 -16.67
C GLU A 14 20.30 -10.77 -16.85
N THR A 15 21.10 -11.79 -16.54
CA THR A 15 20.64 -13.19 -16.57
C THR A 15 19.90 -13.53 -15.28
N ARG A 16 18.65 -14.00 -15.40
CA ARG A 16 17.82 -14.42 -14.26
C ARG A 16 17.51 -15.90 -14.31
N GLU A 17 17.63 -16.59 -13.17
CA GLU A 17 17.23 -17.99 -13.01
C GLU A 17 15.72 -18.11 -12.79
N LEU A 18 15.11 -19.16 -13.36
CA LEU A 18 13.68 -19.41 -13.38
C LEU A 18 13.38 -20.84 -12.93
N CYS A 19 12.23 -21.00 -12.28
CA CYS A 19 11.89 -22.26 -11.59
C CYS A 19 11.41 -23.38 -12.53
N CYS A 20 11.03 -23.07 -13.78
CA CYS A 20 10.48 -24.03 -14.73
C CYS A 20 10.57 -23.54 -16.20
N PRO A 21 10.42 -24.42 -17.21
CA PRO A 21 10.48 -24.02 -18.62
C PRO A 21 9.29 -23.15 -19.03
N GLY A 22 8.16 -23.23 -18.33
CA GLY A 22 7.02 -22.34 -18.57
C GLY A 22 7.32 -20.90 -18.19
N CYS A 23 7.97 -20.67 -17.05
CA CYS A 23 8.40 -19.33 -16.64
C CYS A 23 9.46 -18.76 -17.60
N GLN A 24 10.34 -19.61 -18.15
CA GLN A 24 11.29 -19.20 -19.18
C GLN A 24 10.60 -18.72 -20.45
N ALA A 25 9.68 -19.51 -21.00
CA ALA A 25 8.97 -19.16 -22.23
C ALA A 25 8.18 -17.85 -22.09
N VAL A 26 7.50 -17.63 -20.95
CA VAL A 26 6.77 -16.38 -20.70
C VAL A 26 7.73 -15.20 -20.60
N THR A 27 8.84 -15.35 -19.88
CA THR A 27 9.82 -14.27 -19.70
C THR A 27 10.46 -13.88 -21.04
N GLU A 28 10.87 -14.86 -21.84
CA GLU A 28 11.42 -14.65 -23.18
C GLU A 28 10.40 -13.99 -24.12
N ALA A 29 9.12 -14.37 -24.06
CA ALA A 29 8.07 -13.76 -24.87
C ALA A 29 7.83 -12.28 -24.50
N ILE A 30 7.87 -11.94 -23.20
CA ILE A 30 7.76 -10.55 -22.72
C ILE A 30 8.93 -9.72 -23.22
N VAL A 31 10.15 -10.28 -23.12
CA VAL A 31 11.39 -9.63 -23.59
C VAL A 31 11.36 -9.40 -25.11
N ALA A 32 11.03 -10.45 -25.88
CA ALA A 32 10.92 -10.35 -27.34
C ALA A 32 9.86 -9.35 -27.81
N SER A 33 8.85 -9.07 -26.98
CA SER A 33 7.79 -8.11 -27.29
C SER A 33 8.14 -6.66 -26.92
N GLY A 34 9.37 -6.39 -26.46
CA GLY A 34 9.78 -5.06 -26.01
C GLY A 34 9.08 -4.58 -24.75
N LEU A 35 8.37 -5.47 -24.04
CA LEU A 35 7.65 -5.18 -22.80
C LEU A 35 8.54 -5.36 -21.56
N GLU A 36 9.86 -5.32 -21.72
CA GLU A 36 10.84 -5.48 -20.63
C GLU A 36 10.68 -4.44 -19.52
N SER A 37 10.09 -3.27 -19.82
CA SER A 37 9.74 -2.26 -18.82
C SER A 37 8.80 -2.80 -17.73
N TYR A 38 8.03 -3.86 -18.02
CA TYR A 38 7.24 -4.58 -17.04
C TYR A 38 8.09 -5.08 -15.85
N TYR A 39 9.32 -5.53 -16.11
CA TYR A 39 10.23 -5.97 -15.05
C TYR A 39 10.89 -4.83 -14.29
N ARG A 40 11.01 -3.65 -14.90
CA ARG A 40 11.54 -2.44 -14.23
C ARG A 40 10.58 -1.95 -13.15
N HIS A 41 9.29 -1.88 -13.48
CA HIS A 41 8.27 -1.42 -12.53
C HIS A 41 7.97 -2.44 -11.42
N ARG A 42 8.17 -3.75 -11.66
CA ARG A 42 7.98 -4.76 -10.61
C ARG A 42 9.05 -4.71 -9.50
N SER A 43 10.27 -4.24 -9.79
CA SER A 43 11.30 -4.06 -8.77
C SER A 43 10.92 -2.99 -7.73
N GLU A 44 10.09 -2.01 -8.11
CA GLU A 44 9.57 -0.99 -7.19
C GLU A 44 8.31 -1.50 -6.46
N THR A 45 7.43 -2.25 -7.14
CA THR A 45 6.17 -2.76 -6.56
C THR A 45 6.31 -4.10 -5.82
N SER A 46 7.53 -4.58 -5.57
CA SER A 46 7.80 -5.82 -4.83
C SER A 46 8.66 -5.61 -3.58
N ALA A 47 8.69 -4.40 -3.04
CA ALA A 47 9.00 -4.24 -1.62
C ALA A 47 7.93 -5.04 -0.85
N ASN A 48 8.39 -5.85 0.10
CA ASN A 48 7.51 -6.61 1.00
C ASN A 48 6.41 -5.66 1.53
N PRO A 49 5.10 -5.90 1.28
CA PRO A 49 4.00 -5.02 1.70
C PRO A 49 3.94 -4.78 3.22
N GLN A 50 4.78 -5.49 3.98
CA GLN A 50 4.79 -5.55 5.43
C GLN A 50 5.81 -4.62 6.09
N SER A 51 6.63 -3.86 5.35
CA SER A 51 7.57 -2.92 5.95
C SER A 51 7.62 -1.59 5.20
N LEU A 52 7.02 -0.57 5.79
CA LEU A 52 7.24 0.82 5.41
C LEU A 52 8.73 1.17 5.56
N PRO A 53 9.33 1.95 4.66
CA PRO A 53 10.67 2.48 4.86
C PRO A 53 10.76 3.25 6.18
N ALA A 54 11.85 3.08 6.94
CA ALA A 54 12.01 3.74 8.25
C ALA A 54 11.86 5.26 8.16
N GLN A 55 12.34 5.88 7.06
CA GLN A 55 12.19 7.31 6.83
C GLN A 55 10.72 7.75 6.74
N LEU A 56 9.86 6.95 6.10
CA LEU A 56 8.43 7.25 6.00
C LEU A 56 7.74 7.13 7.36
N ILE A 57 8.16 6.19 8.21
CA ILE A 57 7.64 6.07 9.57
C ILE A 57 7.98 7.33 10.39
N ASP A 58 9.21 7.82 10.29
CA ASP A 58 9.65 9.05 10.97
C ASP A 58 8.87 10.28 10.48
N GLU A 59 8.60 10.37 9.18
CA GLU A 59 7.75 11.42 8.61
C GLU A 59 6.30 11.32 9.10
N LEU A 60 5.74 10.10 9.13
CA LEU A 60 4.37 9.87 9.59
C LEU A 60 4.21 10.20 11.08
N ALA A 61 5.25 9.99 11.90
CA ALA A 61 5.23 10.32 13.33
C ALA A 61 5.00 11.82 13.60
N LEU A 62 5.33 12.70 12.65
CA LEU A 62 5.04 14.14 12.78
C LEU A 62 3.54 14.44 12.86
N TYR A 63 2.70 13.59 12.25
CA TYR A 63 1.24 13.74 12.28
C TYR A 63 0.63 13.39 13.64
N ASP A 64 1.37 12.82 14.58
CA ASP A 64 0.88 12.58 15.94
C ASP A 64 0.92 13.85 16.81
N ARG A 65 1.54 14.93 16.32
CA ARG A 65 1.64 16.17 17.06
C ARG A 65 0.31 16.95 17.06
N PRO A 66 -0.14 17.47 18.22
CA PRO A 66 -1.39 18.21 18.30
C PRO A 66 -1.45 19.47 17.41
N ASP A 67 -0.34 20.18 17.26
CA ASP A 67 -0.24 21.37 16.40
C ASP A 67 -0.39 21.04 14.92
N VAL A 68 0.04 19.85 14.51
CA VAL A 68 -0.14 19.35 13.14
C VAL A 68 -1.57 18.88 12.92
N GLN A 69 -2.20 18.22 13.90
CA GLN A 69 -3.56 17.70 13.77
C GLN A 69 -4.65 18.76 13.87
N ALA A 70 -4.44 19.83 14.66
CA ALA A 70 -5.44 20.86 14.95
C ALA A 70 -6.21 21.42 13.73
N PRO A 71 -5.60 21.58 12.53
CA PRO A 71 -6.33 22.08 11.36
C PRO A 71 -7.32 21.11 10.73
N PHE A 72 -7.19 19.79 10.94
CA PHE A 72 -7.94 18.79 10.18
C PHE A 72 -8.47 17.59 11.00
N VAL A 73 -8.08 17.48 12.27
CA VAL A 73 -8.62 16.50 13.21
C VAL A 73 -9.49 17.22 14.22
N ARG A 74 -10.72 16.75 14.39
CA ARG A 74 -11.63 17.18 15.46
C ARG A 74 -11.71 16.09 16.51
N HIS A 75 -11.71 16.47 17.77
CA HIS A 75 -11.92 15.54 18.88
C HIS A 75 -13.34 15.69 19.43
N GLU A 76 -14.10 14.61 19.41
CA GLU A 76 -15.48 14.50 19.89
C GLU A 76 -15.56 13.43 20.99
N GLY A 77 -15.38 13.86 22.25
CA GLY A 77 -15.31 12.93 23.38
C GLY A 77 -14.09 12.02 23.27
N GLU A 78 -14.30 10.71 23.21
CA GLU A 78 -13.24 9.70 23.07
C GLU A 78 -12.81 9.46 21.61
N LEU A 79 -13.55 10.02 20.64
CA LEU A 79 -13.27 9.84 19.23
C LEU A 79 -12.55 11.04 18.63
N SER A 80 -11.62 10.76 17.75
CA SER A 80 -11.00 11.71 16.82
C SER A 80 -11.60 11.48 15.45
N GLU A 81 -11.94 12.56 14.75
CA GLU A 81 -12.49 12.56 13.40
C GLU A 81 -11.58 13.35 12.48
N GLY A 82 -11.27 12.78 11.31
CA GLY A 82 -10.46 13.42 10.28
C GLY A 82 -10.97 13.10 8.88
N ILE A 83 -10.66 14.00 7.94
CA ILE A 83 -10.90 13.79 6.50
C ILE A 83 -9.55 13.70 5.81
N LEU A 84 -9.26 12.55 5.23
CA LEU A 84 -8.04 12.26 4.49
C LEU A 84 -8.33 12.27 2.99
N LEU A 85 -7.47 12.91 2.21
CA LEU A 85 -7.50 12.82 0.75
C LEU A 85 -6.67 11.59 0.34
N ILE A 86 -7.28 10.66 -0.38
CA ILE A 86 -6.62 9.43 -0.80
C ILE A 86 -6.38 9.47 -2.32
N GLU A 87 -5.12 9.41 -2.71
CA GLU A 87 -4.72 9.37 -4.12
C GLU A 87 -4.52 7.92 -4.60
N GLY A 88 -4.40 7.71 -5.92
CA GLY A 88 -4.05 6.40 -6.49
C GLY A 88 -5.19 5.37 -6.59
N ILE A 89 -6.39 5.71 -6.15
CA ILE A 89 -7.58 4.84 -6.17
C ILE A 89 -8.56 5.26 -7.26
N SER A 90 -9.00 4.28 -8.06
CA SER A 90 -9.81 4.53 -9.26
C SER A 90 -11.05 3.65 -9.38
N CYS A 91 -11.26 2.70 -8.46
CA CYS A 91 -12.39 1.78 -8.54
C CYS A 91 -13.11 1.57 -7.20
N ALA A 92 -14.38 1.17 -7.28
CA ALA A 92 -15.20 0.89 -6.12
C ALA A 92 -14.64 -0.22 -5.21
N ALA A 93 -13.89 -1.16 -5.78
CA ALA A 93 -13.24 -2.21 -5.01
C ALA A 93 -12.14 -1.66 -4.09
N CYS A 94 -11.41 -0.61 -4.51
CA CYS A 94 -10.40 0.02 -3.66
C CYS A 94 -11.03 0.71 -2.45
N GLY A 95 -12.12 1.46 -2.66
CA GLY A 95 -12.85 2.10 -1.57
C GLY A 95 -13.36 1.10 -0.55
N TRP A 96 -14.01 0.02 -1.02
CA TRP A 96 -14.48 -1.06 -0.17
C TRP A 96 -13.35 -1.73 0.62
N LEU A 97 -12.19 -1.97 -0.02
CA LEU A 97 -11.04 -2.59 0.66
C LEU A 97 -10.50 -1.70 1.79
N ILE A 98 -10.41 -0.39 1.58
CA ILE A 98 -9.99 0.58 2.59
C ILE A 98 -10.95 0.57 3.78
N GLU A 99 -12.25 0.70 3.52
CA GLU A 99 -13.28 0.67 4.56
C GLU A 99 -13.24 -0.62 5.37
N GLN A 100 -13.13 -1.77 4.69
CA GLN A 100 -13.09 -3.08 5.33
C GLN A 100 -11.80 -3.29 6.14
N ARG A 101 -10.66 -2.77 5.67
CA ARG A 101 -9.37 -2.89 6.36
C ARG A 101 -9.37 -2.04 7.63
N LEU A 102 -9.76 -0.76 7.52
CA LEU A 102 -9.81 0.14 8.68
C LEU A 102 -10.89 -0.28 9.68
N GLY A 103 -12.06 -0.74 9.21
CA GLY A 103 -13.12 -1.23 10.08
C GLY A 103 -12.78 -2.49 10.88
N ARG A 104 -11.69 -3.19 10.54
CA ARG A 104 -11.15 -4.32 11.33
C ARG A 104 -10.29 -3.87 12.51
N LEU A 105 -9.84 -2.61 12.54
CA LEU A 105 -9.04 -2.08 13.63
C LEU A 105 -9.97 -1.77 14.83
N PRO A 106 -9.74 -2.35 16.03
CA PRO A 106 -10.63 -2.15 17.19
C PRO A 106 -10.78 -0.68 17.65
N ALA A 107 -9.76 0.14 17.34
CA ALA A 107 -9.74 1.55 17.66
C ALA A 107 -10.50 2.41 16.63
N VAL A 108 -10.85 1.88 15.45
CA VAL A 108 -11.62 2.62 14.44
C VAL A 108 -13.11 2.39 14.68
N ALA A 109 -13.84 3.48 14.89
CA ALA A 109 -15.29 3.45 15.05
C ALA A 109 -16.00 3.47 13.69
N GLU A 110 -15.46 4.22 12.73
CA GLU A 110 -16.07 4.40 11.41
C GLU A 110 -15.02 4.79 10.37
N ALA A 111 -15.12 4.21 9.18
CA ALA A 111 -14.35 4.61 8.01
C ALA A 111 -15.30 4.61 6.81
N ARG A 112 -15.44 5.75 6.13
CA ARG A 112 -16.30 5.90 4.95
C ARG A 112 -15.58 6.61 3.84
N MET A 113 -15.61 5.99 2.67
CA MET A 113 -14.95 6.49 1.48
C MET A 113 -15.94 7.14 0.52
N ASN A 114 -15.64 8.37 0.13
CA ASN A 114 -16.33 9.04 -0.95
C ASN A 114 -15.46 9.00 -2.21
N LEU A 115 -15.75 8.04 -3.09
CA LEU A 115 -15.01 7.85 -4.34
C LEU A 115 -15.17 9.01 -5.34
N SER A 116 -16.26 9.77 -5.28
CA SER A 116 -16.44 10.93 -6.17
C SER A 116 -15.54 12.11 -5.81
N THR A 117 -15.12 12.19 -4.53
CA THR A 117 -14.30 13.29 -4.01
C THR A 117 -12.93 12.86 -3.51
N HIS A 118 -12.64 11.56 -3.56
CA HIS A 118 -11.43 10.91 -3.02
C HIS A 118 -11.21 11.20 -1.53
N ARG A 119 -12.28 11.42 -0.78
CA ARG A 119 -12.22 11.76 0.65
C ARG A 119 -12.61 10.55 1.51
N LEU A 120 -11.69 10.15 2.36
CA LEU A 120 -11.93 9.18 3.42
C LEU A 120 -12.23 9.94 4.71
N GLN A 121 -13.45 9.80 5.21
CA GLN A 121 -13.81 10.23 6.56
C GLN A 121 -13.53 9.06 7.51
N VAL A 122 -12.75 9.31 8.56
CA VAL A 122 -12.42 8.30 9.55
C VAL A 122 -12.63 8.83 10.96
N ARG A 123 -13.23 8.00 11.81
CA ARG A 123 -13.45 8.25 13.23
C ARG A 123 -12.79 7.13 14.02
N TRP A 124 -11.86 7.49 14.89
CA TRP A 124 -11.05 6.52 15.64
C TRP A 124 -10.73 7.01 17.05
N ARG A 125 -10.34 6.10 17.93
CA ARG A 125 -9.88 6.38 19.28
C ARG A 125 -8.40 6.75 19.25
N GLY A 126 -8.12 8.06 19.26
CA GLY A 126 -6.76 8.61 19.13
C GLY A 126 -5.82 8.28 20.30
N ASP A 127 -6.39 7.92 21.45
CA ASP A 127 -5.67 7.41 22.63
C ASP A 127 -5.17 5.97 22.45
N GLN A 128 -5.86 5.18 21.60
CA GLN A 128 -5.53 3.77 21.33
C GLN A 128 -4.80 3.57 20.00
N LEU A 129 -5.03 4.45 19.02
CA LEU A 129 -4.45 4.38 17.68
C LEU A 129 -3.94 5.77 17.27
N PRO A 130 -2.61 5.99 17.25
CA PRO A 130 -2.04 7.24 16.75
C PRO A 130 -2.32 7.40 15.25
N LEU A 131 -2.38 8.65 14.81
CA LEU A 131 -2.69 8.96 13.41
C LEU A 131 -1.61 8.42 12.47
N SER A 132 -0.34 8.46 12.87
CA SER A 132 0.78 7.87 12.13
C SER A 132 0.57 6.38 11.81
N GLN A 133 0.04 5.61 12.77
CA GLN A 133 -0.23 4.19 12.59
C GLN A 133 -1.46 3.96 11.69
N LEU A 134 -2.49 4.80 11.80
CA LEU A 134 -3.63 4.76 10.87
C LEU A 134 -3.17 5.04 9.42
N LEU A 135 -2.32 6.05 9.23
CA LEU A 135 -1.74 6.37 7.92
C LEU A 135 -0.83 5.24 7.41
N SER A 136 -0.10 4.58 8.32
CA SER A 136 0.71 3.40 7.99
C SER A 136 -0.13 2.23 7.49
N GLU A 137 -1.26 1.94 8.14
CA GLU A 137 -2.20 0.89 7.68
C GLU A 137 -2.79 1.23 6.31
N LEU A 138 -3.06 2.52 6.03
CA LEU A 138 -3.52 2.95 4.71
C LEU A 138 -2.44 2.72 3.64
N HIS A 139 -1.19 3.08 3.92
CA HIS A 139 -0.09 2.90 2.97
C HIS A 139 0.21 1.42 2.71
N ALA A 140 -0.02 0.54 3.69
CA ALA A 140 0.14 -0.90 3.52
C ALA A 140 -0.91 -1.54 2.58
N ILE A 141 -1.99 -0.83 2.22
CA ILE A 141 -3.01 -1.32 1.29
C ILE A 141 -2.51 -1.26 -0.17
N GLY A 142 -1.65 -0.29 -0.51
CA GLY A 142 -1.06 -0.15 -1.84
C GLY A 142 -0.91 1.30 -2.29
#